data_AF-A0A7S1EPM6-F1
#
_entry.id   AF-A0A7S1EPM6-F1
#
_cell.length_a   1.000
_cell.length_b   1.000
_cell.length_c   1.000
_cell.angle_alpha   90.00
_cell.angle_beta   90.00
_cell.angle_gamma   90.00
#
_symmetry.space_group_name_H-M   'P 1'
#
loop_
_entity.id
_entity.type
_entity.pdbx_description
1 polymer ?
#
loop_
_entity_poly.entity_id
_entity_poly.type
_entity_poly.pdbx_seq_one_letter_code
_entity_poly.pdbx_strand_id
1 'polypeptide(L)'
;RSIAIAFVHAYLYPNHEEMIASLAKSIGFHQISVSSSLMPMVKLVPRGITSVVDAYLTPGIKQYITGFYSQFTSEIQNVPIYFMQSDGGLTPAAEFHGFRAVLSGPAGGVVGFARTCYEKQILNNVQKPMPVIGFDM
;
A
#
# COMPACT_ATOMS: atom_id res chain seq x y z
N ARG A 1 -16.98 11.72 1.76
CA ARG A 1 -16.87 11.60 3.24
C ARG A 1 -16.08 10.35 3.57
N SER A 2 -15.09 10.47 4.44
CA SER A 2 -14.22 9.35 4.84
C SER A 2 -14.23 9.18 6.36
N ILE A 3 -14.02 7.95 6.84
CA ILE A 3 -13.90 7.65 8.26
C ILE A 3 -12.84 6.58 8.50
N ALA A 4 -12.09 6.74 9.59
CA ALA A 4 -11.18 5.74 10.12
C ALA A 4 -11.77 5.16 11.41
N ILE A 5 -11.75 3.84 11.55
CA ILE A 5 -12.33 3.11 12.69
C ILE A 5 -11.24 2.29 13.34
N ALA A 6 -10.92 2.58 14.61
CA ALA A 6 -9.88 1.89 15.37
C ALA A 6 -10.29 1.67 16.83
N PHE A 7 -10.58 0.42 17.20
CA PHE A 7 -10.95 0.00 18.56
C PHE A 7 -9.80 -0.75 19.25
N VAL A 8 -9.75 -0.71 20.58
CA VAL A 8 -8.80 -1.53 21.35
C VAL A 8 -9.10 -3.01 21.11
N HIS A 9 -8.06 -3.84 21.00
CA HIS A 9 -8.17 -5.30 20.79
C HIS A 9 -8.85 -5.77 19.49
N ALA A 10 -9.19 -4.87 18.57
CA ALA A 10 -9.83 -5.23 17.31
C ALA A 10 -8.99 -6.13 16.38
N TYR A 11 -7.67 -6.22 16.58
CA TYR A 11 -6.82 -7.21 15.89
C TYR A 11 -7.22 -8.66 16.17
N LEU A 12 -7.88 -8.91 17.31
CA LEU A 12 -8.36 -10.23 17.72
C LEU A 12 -9.90 -10.31 17.69
N TYR A 13 -10.58 -9.21 17.99
CA TYR A 13 -12.05 -9.12 18.04
C TYR A 13 -12.58 -8.02 17.10
N PRO A 14 -12.58 -8.25 15.78
CA PRO A 14 -12.87 -7.22 14.76
C PRO A 14 -14.35 -6.85 14.66
N ASN A 15 -15.26 -7.69 15.18
CA ASN A 15 -16.70 -7.62 14.93
C ASN A 15 -17.30 -6.24 15.21
N HIS A 16 -16.87 -5.58 16.29
CA HIS A 16 -17.38 -4.24 16.60
C HIS A 16 -16.95 -3.19 15.57
N GLU A 17 -15.72 -3.26 15.03
CA GLU A 17 -15.32 -2.34 13.97
C GLU A 17 -16.11 -2.60 12.68
N GLU A 18 -16.38 -3.88 12.35
CA GLU A 18 -17.18 -4.27 11.18
C GLU A 18 -18.64 -3.80 11.27
N MET A 19 -19.23 -3.88 12.47
CA MET A 19 -20.56 -3.34 12.75
C MET A 19 -20.60 -1.82 12.53
N ILE A 20 -19.60 -1.09 13.06
CA ILE A 20 -19.51 0.35 12.86
C ILE A 20 -19.26 0.71 11.39
N ALA A 21 -18.45 -0.08 10.68
CA ALA A 21 -18.23 0.10 9.24
C ALA A 21 -19.53 -0.06 8.45
N SER A 22 -20.34 -1.06 8.78
CA SER A 22 -21.64 -1.31 8.17
C SER A 22 -22.61 -0.14 8.41
N LEU A 23 -22.65 0.37 9.65
CA LEU A 23 -23.44 1.54 10.01
C LEU A 23 -22.95 2.80 9.27
N ALA A 24 -21.64 3.06 9.25
CA ALA A 24 -21.06 4.19 8.54
C ALA A 24 -21.41 4.15 7.04
N LYS A 25 -21.41 2.96 6.43
CA LYS A 25 -21.86 2.78 5.04
C LYS A 25 -23.32 3.18 4.86
N SER A 26 -24.22 2.76 5.77
CA SER A 26 -25.64 3.15 5.71
C SER A 26 -25.89 4.64 5.88
N ILE A 27 -25.00 5.37 6.57
CA ILE A 27 -25.09 6.83 6.79
C ILE A 27 -24.48 7.61 5.60
N GLY A 28 -23.87 6.93 4.61
CA GLY A 28 -23.34 7.55 3.41
C GLY A 28 -21.85 7.89 3.46
N PHE A 29 -21.05 7.18 4.27
CA PHE A 29 -19.59 7.20 4.11
C PHE A 29 -19.17 6.36 2.92
N HIS A 30 -18.38 6.93 2.01
CA HIS A 30 -17.93 6.27 0.78
C HIS A 30 -16.53 5.65 0.89
N GLN A 31 -15.72 6.14 1.82
CA GLN A 31 -14.42 5.57 2.19
C GLN A 31 -14.43 5.25 3.68
N ILE A 32 -14.23 3.98 4.00
CA ILE A 32 -14.28 3.47 5.37
C ILE A 32 -13.04 2.62 5.58
N SER A 33 -12.16 3.06 6.48
CA SER A 33 -10.87 2.42 6.75
C SER A 33 -10.92 1.73 8.10
N VAL A 34 -11.12 0.42 8.09
CA VAL A 34 -11.25 -0.42 9.30
C VAL A 34 -9.87 -0.90 9.73
N SER A 35 -9.46 -0.56 10.96
CA SER A 35 -8.08 -0.77 11.41
C SER A 35 -7.69 -2.25 11.48
N SER A 36 -8.60 -3.12 11.92
CA SER A 36 -8.42 -4.58 11.98
C SER A 36 -8.30 -5.22 10.60
N SER A 37 -9.05 -4.74 9.61
CA SER A 37 -8.97 -5.24 8.23
C SER A 37 -7.71 -4.77 7.48
N LEU A 38 -7.26 -3.53 7.73
CA LEU A 38 -6.09 -2.97 7.06
C LEU A 38 -4.78 -3.52 7.63
N MET A 39 -4.63 -3.53 8.95
CA MET A 39 -3.41 -3.97 9.63
C MET A 39 -3.74 -4.52 11.02
N PRO A 40 -3.99 -5.84 11.17
CA PRO A 40 -4.39 -6.47 12.44
C PRO A 40 -3.22 -6.58 13.42
N MET A 41 -2.77 -5.43 13.95
CA MET A 41 -1.65 -5.31 14.89
C MET A 41 -2.12 -4.95 16.30
N VAL A 42 -1.50 -5.51 17.33
CA VAL A 42 -1.82 -5.20 18.75
C VAL A 42 -1.65 -3.72 19.10
N LYS A 43 -0.70 -3.03 18.46
CA LYS A 43 -0.33 -1.65 18.77
C LYS A 43 -1.38 -0.66 18.23
N LEU A 44 -2.30 -0.22 19.10
CA LEU A 44 -3.41 0.66 18.72
C LEU A 44 -2.96 1.97 18.05
N VAL A 45 -1.96 2.67 18.60
CA VAL A 45 -1.52 3.98 18.07
C VAL A 45 -1.04 3.87 16.62
N PRO A 46 -0.02 3.04 16.28
CA PRO A 46 0.41 2.92 14.88
C PRO A 46 -0.68 2.33 13.99
N ARG A 47 -1.48 1.36 14.46
CA ARG A 47 -2.60 0.81 13.69
C ARG A 47 -3.66 1.87 13.37
N GLY A 48 -4.01 2.70 14.34
CA GLY A 48 -4.94 3.82 14.18
C GLY A 48 -4.41 4.86 13.20
N ILE A 49 -3.12 5.20 13.28
CA ILE A 49 -2.46 6.09 12.32
C ILE A 49 -2.57 5.53 10.90
N THR A 50 -2.28 4.24 10.68
CA THR A 50 -2.44 3.60 9.37
C THR A 50 -3.88 3.71 8.85
N SER A 51 -4.88 3.49 9.71
CA SER A 51 -6.30 3.62 9.35
C SER A 51 -6.68 5.07 8.97
N VAL A 52 -6.17 6.07 9.69
CA VAL A 52 -6.38 7.50 9.38
C VAL A 52 -5.72 7.88 8.04
N VAL A 53 -4.47 7.46 7.84
CA VAL A 53 -3.73 7.69 6.59
C VAL A 53 -4.49 7.10 5.41
N ASP A 54 -4.98 5.85 5.53
CA ASP A 54 -5.77 5.22 4.48
C ASP A 54 -7.07 5.98 4.18
N ALA A 55 -7.83 6.38 5.22
CA ALA A 55 -9.09 7.10 5.06
C ALA A 55 -8.90 8.45 4.36
N TYR A 56 -7.77 9.11 4.62
CA TYR A 56 -7.40 10.40 4.06
C TYR A 56 -6.93 10.29 2.61
N LEU A 57 -6.03 9.36 2.31
CA LEU A 57 -5.34 9.29 1.02
C LEU A 57 -6.12 8.51 -0.05
N THR A 58 -6.79 7.42 0.32
CA THR A 58 -7.42 6.50 -0.66
C THR A 58 -8.40 7.19 -1.61
N PRO A 59 -9.27 8.13 -1.20
CA PRO A 59 -10.16 8.83 -2.12
C PRO A 59 -9.40 9.60 -3.21
N GLY A 60 -8.34 10.33 -2.83
CA GLY A 60 -7.52 11.11 -3.76
C GLY A 60 -6.76 10.20 -4.73
N ILE A 61 -6.24 9.08 -4.25
CA ILE A 61 -5.57 8.07 -5.08
C ILE A 61 -6.54 7.46 -6.10
N LYS A 62 -7.76 7.08 -5.68
CA LYS A 62 -8.78 6.54 -6.60
C LYS A 62 -9.15 7.54 -7.69
N GLN A 63 -9.25 8.82 -7.35
CA GLN A 63 -9.51 9.89 -8.31
C GLN A 63 -8.36 10.03 -9.30
N TYR A 64 -7.11 10.03 -8.81
CA TYR A 64 -5.91 10.07 -9.65
C TYR A 64 -5.87 8.89 -10.61
N ILE A 65 -6.05 7.67 -10.10
CA ILE A 65 -6.05 6.44 -10.90
C ILE A 65 -7.13 6.51 -11.97
N THR A 66 -8.36 6.91 -11.61
CA THR A 66 -9.46 7.03 -12.58
C THR A 66 -9.12 8.04 -13.69
N GLY A 67 -8.57 9.20 -13.34
CA GLY A 67 -8.14 10.20 -14.31
C GLY A 67 -6.97 9.72 -15.17
N PHE A 68 -6.04 8.96 -14.60
CA PHE A 68 -4.94 8.34 -15.33
C PHE A 68 -5.45 7.33 -16.38
N TYR A 69 -6.35 6.43 -16.00
CA TYR A 69 -6.99 5.49 -16.93
C TYR A 69 -7.81 6.17 -18.02
N SER A 70 -8.44 7.31 -17.74
CA SER A 70 -9.25 8.02 -18.74
C SER A 70 -8.45 8.53 -19.95
N GLN A 71 -7.13 8.63 -19.83
CA GLN A 71 -6.23 9.05 -20.92
C GLN A 71 -5.86 7.90 -21.86
N PHE A 72 -6.29 6.67 -21.55
CA PHE A 72 -5.88 5.49 -22.29
C PHE A 72 -6.76 5.27 -23.52
N THR A 73 -6.14 5.04 -24.68
CA THR A 73 -6.83 4.68 -25.91
C THR A 73 -7.31 3.23 -25.88
N SER A 74 -8.20 2.86 -26.80
CA SER A 74 -8.76 1.51 -26.90
C SER A 74 -7.71 0.40 -27.06
N GLU A 75 -6.51 0.73 -27.55
CA GLU A 75 -5.41 -0.23 -27.75
C GLU A 75 -4.74 -0.66 -26.43
N ILE A 76 -4.74 0.21 -25.42
CA ILE A 76 -4.07 -0.03 -24.13
C ILE A 76 -5.04 -0.27 -22.97
N GLN A 77 -6.36 -0.22 -23.21
CA GLN A 77 -7.38 -0.46 -22.20
C GLN A 77 -7.30 -1.84 -21.53
N ASN A 78 -6.79 -2.85 -22.24
CA ASN A 78 -6.68 -4.23 -21.74
C ASN A 78 -5.32 -4.54 -21.10
N VAL A 79 -4.41 -3.56 -21.02
CA VAL A 79 -3.08 -3.77 -20.42
C VAL A 79 -3.20 -3.71 -18.90
N PRO A 80 -2.78 -4.77 -18.17
CA PRO A 80 -2.76 -4.74 -16.71
C PRO A 80 -1.85 -3.63 -16.18
N ILE A 81 -2.37 -2.76 -15.33
CA ILE A 81 -1.58 -1.70 -14.67
C ILE A 81 -1.36 -2.08 -13.22
N TYR A 82 -0.09 -1.96 -12.81
CA TYR A 82 0.33 -2.18 -11.45
C TYR A 82 0.96 -0.93 -10.87
N PHE A 83 0.74 -0.74 -9.57
CA PHE A 83 1.28 0.36 -8.78
C PHE A 83 2.26 -0.19 -7.75
N MET A 84 3.37 0.53 -7.57
CA MET A 84 4.36 0.24 -6.53
C MET A 84 3.76 0.53 -5.15
N GLN A 85 4.07 -0.33 -4.19
CA GLN A 85 3.68 -0.22 -2.79
C GLN A 85 4.90 0.10 -1.91
N SER A 86 4.64 0.55 -0.69
CA SER A 86 5.66 0.89 0.31
C SER A 86 6.58 -0.29 0.71
N ASP A 87 6.15 -1.52 0.46
CA ASP A 87 6.93 -2.75 0.69
C ASP A 87 7.78 -3.17 -0.52
N GLY A 88 7.77 -2.38 -1.60
CA GLY A 88 8.47 -2.68 -2.86
C GLY A 88 7.75 -3.68 -3.77
N GLY A 89 6.56 -4.13 -3.37
CA GLY A 89 5.69 -4.98 -4.20
C GLY A 89 4.86 -4.18 -5.19
N LEU A 90 4.36 -4.86 -6.23
CA LEU A 90 3.41 -4.32 -7.20
C LEU A 90 2.01 -4.85 -6.90
N THR A 91 0.99 -3.99 -7.02
CA THR A 91 -0.42 -4.38 -6.87
C THR A 91 -1.29 -3.78 -7.98
N PRO A 92 -2.36 -4.46 -8.43
CA PRO A 92 -3.32 -3.86 -9.35
C PRO A 92 -3.92 -2.57 -8.81
N ALA A 93 -4.30 -1.65 -9.70
CA ALA A 93 -4.88 -0.36 -9.34
C ALA A 93 -6.12 -0.46 -8.41
N ALA A 94 -6.93 -1.51 -8.60
CA ALA A 94 -8.14 -1.75 -7.80
C ALA A 94 -7.83 -2.10 -6.33
N GLU A 95 -6.66 -2.67 -6.06
CA GLU A 95 -6.19 -3.08 -4.74
C GLU A 95 -5.21 -2.06 -4.13
N PHE A 96 -5.01 -0.91 -4.79
CA PHE A 96 -4.08 0.10 -4.32
C PHE A 96 -4.73 1.01 -3.27
N HIS A 97 -4.22 0.91 -2.05
CA HIS A 97 -4.73 1.61 -0.87
C HIS A 97 -3.78 2.72 -0.41
N GLY A 98 -4.36 3.77 0.18
CA GLY A 98 -3.64 4.97 0.62
C GLY A 98 -2.51 4.71 1.59
N PHE A 99 -2.70 3.79 2.55
CA PHE A 99 -1.63 3.48 3.50
C PHE A 99 -0.43 2.76 2.87
N ARG A 100 -0.61 2.08 1.73
CA ARG A 100 0.46 1.39 0.99
C ARG A 100 1.14 2.27 -0.06
N ALA A 101 0.56 3.43 -0.36
CA ALA A 101 1.13 4.38 -1.30
C ALA A 101 2.24 5.24 -0.69
N VAL A 102 2.26 5.37 0.64
CA VAL A 102 3.25 6.18 1.35
C VAL A 102 4.64 5.61 1.11
N LEU A 103 5.55 6.42 0.55
CA LEU A 103 6.93 6.04 0.21
C LEU A 103 7.06 4.94 -0.86
N SER A 104 6.05 4.70 -1.70
CA SER A 104 6.15 3.70 -2.77
C SER A 104 7.19 4.04 -3.85
N GLY A 105 7.39 5.32 -4.17
CA GLY A 105 8.40 5.77 -5.13
C GLY A 105 9.83 5.38 -4.72
N PRO A 106 10.30 5.80 -3.52
CA PRO A 106 11.59 5.37 -2.98
C PRO A 106 11.75 3.85 -2.91
N ALA A 107 10.70 3.12 -2.51
CA ALA A 107 10.74 1.65 -2.51
C ALA A 107 11.07 1.06 -3.89
N GLY A 108 10.52 1.63 -4.97
CA GLY A 108 10.89 1.25 -6.33
C GLY A 108 12.35 1.53 -6.68
N GLY A 109 12.91 2.64 -6.18
CA GLY A 109 14.34 2.95 -6.28
C GLY A 109 15.21 1.89 -5.61
N VAL A 110 14.88 1.52 -4.38
CA VAL A 110 15.57 0.46 -3.61
C VAL A 110 15.48 -0.89 -4.33
N VAL A 111 14.32 -1.25 -4.87
CA VAL A 111 14.15 -2.47 -5.68
C VAL A 111 15.03 -2.44 -6.93
N GLY A 112 15.07 -1.31 -7.64
CA GLY A 112 15.93 -1.12 -8.81
C GLY A 112 17.41 -1.29 -8.47
N PHE A 113 17.86 -0.66 -7.39
CA PHE A 113 19.24 -0.78 -6.89
C PHE A 113 19.58 -2.23 -6.53
N ALA A 114 18.74 -2.90 -5.73
CA ALA A 114 18.96 -4.28 -5.32
C ALA A 114 19.02 -5.28 -6.50
N ARG A 115 18.32 -4.98 -7.60
CA ARG A 115 18.28 -5.83 -8.81
C ARG A 115 19.43 -5.59 -9.77
N THR A 116 20.03 -4.41 -9.77
CA THR A 116 20.98 -3.97 -10.82
C THR A 116 22.38 -3.71 -10.30
N CYS A 117 22.54 -3.40 -9.00
CA CYS A 117 23.81 -3.07 -8.39
C CYS A 117 24.39 -4.29 -7.65
N TYR A 118 25.25 -5.03 -8.34
CA TYR A 118 26.04 -6.12 -7.75
C TYR A 118 27.52 -5.95 -8.11
N GLU A 119 28.38 -6.23 -7.15
CA GLU A 119 29.81 -6.38 -7.40
C GLU A 119 30.12 -7.83 -7.78
N LYS A 120 30.94 -8.02 -8.81
CA LYS A 120 31.45 -9.34 -9.17
C LYS A 120 32.61 -9.69 -8.23
N GLN A 121 32.31 -10.34 -7.11
CA GLN A 121 33.36 -10.90 -6.27
C GLN A 121 33.70 -12.34 -6.69
N ILE A 122 34.99 -12.64 -6.71
CA ILE A 122 35.51 -14.01 -6.81
C ILE A 122 35.88 -14.45 -5.40
N LEU A 123 35.12 -15.40 -4.86
CA LEU A 123 35.43 -16.08 -3.60
C LEU A 123 35.65 -17.56 -3.93
N ASN A 124 36.82 -18.10 -3.60
CA ASN A 124 37.17 -19.51 -3.84
C ASN A 124 36.96 -19.99 -5.29
N ASN A 125 37.38 -19.19 -6.29
CA ASN A 125 37.16 -19.46 -7.73
C ASN A 125 35.69 -19.58 -8.16
N VAL A 126 34.73 -19.19 -7.30
CA VAL A 126 33.31 -19.10 -7.64
C VAL A 126 32.96 -17.62 -7.78
N GLN A 127 32.47 -17.24 -8.96
CA GLN A 127 31.95 -15.91 -9.19
C GLN A 127 30.54 -15.82 -8.59
N LYS A 128 30.39 -15.04 -7.52
CA LYS A 128 29.08 -14.82 -6.89
C LYS A 128 28.73 -13.33 -6.96
N PRO A 129 27.53 -12.96 -7.44
CA PRO A 129 27.10 -11.57 -7.37
C PRO A 129 26.94 -11.18 -5.90
N MET A 130 27.72 -10.21 -5.43
CA MET A 130 27.54 -9.61 -4.12
C MET A 130 26.63 -8.39 -4.28
N PRO A 131 25.43 -8.36 -3.68
CA PRO A 131 24.58 -7.18 -3.74
C PRO A 131 25.29 -6.02 -3.06
N VAL A 132 25.36 -4.87 -3.74
CA VAL A 132 25.77 -3.62 -3.09
C VAL A 132 24.58 -3.20 -2.22
N ILE A 133 24.82 -2.78 -0.98
CA ILE A 133 23.76 -2.20 -0.13
C ILE A 133 23.86 -0.69 -0.29
N GLY A 134 22.83 -0.10 -0.91
CA GLY A 134 22.69 1.34 -1.03
C GLY A 134 22.16 1.88 0.29
N PHE A 135 22.80 2.94 0.79
CA PHE A 135 22.28 3.68 1.93
C PHE A 135 21.14 4.57 1.43
N ASP A 136 19.91 4.24 1.80
CA ASP A 136 18.76 5.13 1.66
C ASP A 136 18.17 5.29 3.08
N MET A 137 18.18 6.53 3.58
CA MET A 137 17.65 6.94 4.89
C MET A 137 16.45 7.86 4.66
#